data_AF-G2EHJ9-F1
#
_entry.id   AF-G2EHJ9-F1
#
_cell.length_a   1.000
_cell.length_b   1.000
_cell.length_c   1.000
_cell.angle_alpha   90.00
_cell.angle_beta   90.00
_cell.angle_gamma   90.00
#
_symmetry.space_group_name_H-M   'P 1'
#
loop_
_entity.id
_entity.type
_entity.pdbx_description
1 polymer ?
#
loop_
_entity_poly.entity_id
_entity_poly.type
_entity_poly.pdbx_seq_one_letter_code
_entity_poly.pdbx_strand_id
1 'polypeptide(L)'
;MNALILNKLDTVKFWIENDILFCKFNQLDYYFSEDEARFFLTKIEKLTKGNPMPCVIDARQFVGNFSPSAAKLFTASPIIENILVHAFIADTFNVKLLIGSFIRIFGQKAHMQIFNTPETALEYCIIAKNLRDA
;
A
#
# COMPACT_ATOMS: atom_id res chain seq x y z
N MET A 1 -26.61 -25.92 -9.37
CA MET A 1 -25.48 -25.97 -8.43
C MET A 1 -24.29 -25.29 -9.09
N ASN A 2 -23.93 -24.09 -8.67
CA ASN A 2 -22.66 -23.47 -9.06
C ASN A 2 -21.92 -23.17 -7.76
N ALA A 3 -20.72 -23.73 -7.66
CA ALA A 3 -19.92 -23.74 -6.46
C ALA A 3 -19.68 -22.30 -5.96
N LEU A 4 -20.04 -22.05 -4.70
CA LEU A 4 -19.46 -20.96 -3.94
C LEU A 4 -17.94 -21.19 -3.93
N ILE A 5 -17.19 -20.34 -4.64
CA ILE A 5 -15.75 -20.21 -4.38
C ILE A 5 -15.63 -19.48 -3.05
N LEU A 6 -15.63 -20.26 -1.98
CA LEU A 6 -15.43 -19.84 -0.60
C LEU A 6 -13.91 -19.74 -0.36
N ASN A 7 -13.21 -18.85 -1.08
CA ASN A 7 -11.76 -18.66 -0.98
C ASN A 7 -11.34 -17.19 -1.16
N LYS A 8 -12.12 -16.21 -0.66
CA LYS A 8 -11.58 -14.86 -0.43
C LYS A 8 -10.81 -14.86 0.91
N LEU A 9 -9.80 -15.73 1.03
CA LEU A 9 -8.83 -15.72 2.12
C LEU A 9 -7.98 -14.46 1.94
N ASP A 10 -8.12 -13.51 2.86
CA ASP A 10 -7.47 -12.19 2.95
C ASP A 10 -6.29 -11.97 1.97
N THR A 11 -6.63 -11.57 0.74
CA THR A 11 -5.66 -11.27 -0.32
C THR A 11 -4.64 -10.23 0.12
N VAL A 12 -5.07 -9.34 1.00
CA VAL A 12 -4.29 -8.26 1.57
C VAL A 12 -4.65 -8.10 3.03
N LYS A 13 -3.63 -8.12 3.91
CA LYS A 13 -3.79 -7.90 5.34
C LYS A 13 -3.47 -6.45 5.69
N PHE A 14 -4.31 -5.84 6.52
CA PHE A 14 -4.10 -4.51 7.07
C PHE A 14 -4.07 -4.56 8.59
N TRP A 15 -3.13 -3.85 9.21
CA TRP A 15 -3.11 -3.65 10.66
C TRP A 15 -2.36 -2.36 11.00
N ILE A 16 -2.55 -1.87 12.22
CA ILE A 16 -1.78 -0.76 12.77
C ILE A 16 -0.94 -1.31 13.91
N GLU A 17 0.33 -0.94 13.93
CA GLU A 17 1.25 -1.24 15.02
C GLU A 17 2.15 -0.02 15.24
N ASN A 18 2.27 0.45 16.48
CA ASN A 18 3.07 1.61 16.85
C ASN A 18 2.77 2.89 16.04
N ASP A 19 1.49 3.14 15.74
CA ASP A 19 0.99 4.24 14.91
C ASP A 19 1.51 4.24 13.48
N ILE A 20 1.84 3.06 12.95
CA ILE A 20 2.23 2.82 11.57
C ILE A 20 1.20 1.90 10.94
N LEU A 21 0.69 2.27 9.77
CA LEU A 21 -0.22 1.43 9.00
C LEU A 21 0.58 0.41 8.19
N PHE A 22 0.26 -0.86 8.34
CA PHE A 22 0.85 -1.94 7.55
C PHE A 22 -0.17 -2.51 6.58
N CYS A 23 0.27 -2.72 5.35
CA CYS A 23 -0.45 -3.41 4.29
C CYS A 23 0.45 -4.52 3.75
N LYS A 24 -0.01 -5.78 3.72
CA LYS A 24 0.75 -6.91 3.17
C LYS A 24 -0.07 -7.69 2.18
N PHE A 25 0.44 -7.84 0.96
CA PHE A 25 -0.14 -8.74 -0.03
C PHE A 25 0.20 -10.19 0.34
N ASN A 26 -0.82 -11.04 0.48
CA ASN A 26 -0.65 -12.47 0.77
C ASN A 26 -0.79 -13.34 -0.49
N GLN A 27 -1.34 -12.77 -1.55
CA GLN A 27 -1.51 -13.43 -2.84
C GLN A 27 -0.48 -12.90 -3.84
N LEU A 28 0.22 -13.82 -4.51
CA LEU A 28 1.25 -13.50 -5.49
C LEU A 28 0.63 -12.83 -6.72
N ASP A 29 -0.37 -13.48 -7.34
CA ASP A 29 -1.04 -12.99 -8.54
C ASP A 29 -2.31 -12.21 -8.18
N TYR A 30 -2.14 -10.92 -7.90
CA TYR A 30 -3.22 -10.03 -7.47
C TYR A 30 -3.38 -8.86 -8.45
N TYR A 31 -4.60 -8.68 -8.96
CA TYR A 31 -4.91 -7.56 -9.85
C TYR A 31 -5.58 -6.42 -9.08
N PHE A 32 -4.89 -5.28 -8.96
CA PHE A 32 -5.41 -4.09 -8.31
C PHE A 32 -6.34 -3.33 -9.26
N SER A 33 -7.62 -3.71 -9.24
CA SER A 33 -8.71 -3.08 -9.98
C SER A 33 -9.26 -1.83 -9.27
N GLU A 34 -10.13 -1.08 -9.93
CA GLU A 34 -10.75 0.10 -9.33
C GLU A 34 -11.60 -0.24 -8.09
N ASP A 35 -12.33 -1.35 -8.12
CA ASP A 35 -13.10 -1.84 -6.97
C ASP A 35 -12.18 -2.20 -5.80
N GLU A 36 -11.03 -2.82 -6.10
CA GLU A 36 -10.03 -3.13 -5.09
C GLU A 36 -9.39 -1.84 -4.53
N ALA A 37 -9.16 -0.82 -5.35
CA ALA A 37 -8.73 0.49 -4.87
C ALA A 37 -9.75 1.12 -3.92
N ARG A 38 -11.05 1.09 -4.25
CA ARG A 38 -12.13 1.58 -3.35
C ARG A 38 -12.17 0.79 -2.04
N PHE A 39 -11.99 -0.53 -2.12
CA PHE A 39 -11.93 -1.38 -0.94
C PHE A 39 -10.73 -1.02 -0.06
N PHE A 40 -9.54 -0.85 -0.64
CA PHE A 40 -8.33 -0.42 0.07
C PHE A 40 -8.54 0.92 0.77
N LEU A 41 -8.98 1.94 0.04
CA LEU A 41 -9.22 3.27 0.59
C LEU A 41 -10.19 3.22 1.79
N THR A 42 -11.29 2.48 1.63
CA THR A 42 -12.28 2.28 2.71
C THR A 42 -11.67 1.58 3.93
N LYS A 43 -10.80 0.59 3.72
CA LYS A 43 -10.13 -0.14 4.82
C LYS A 43 -9.11 0.74 5.54
N ILE A 44 -8.31 1.48 4.78
CA ILE A 44 -7.34 2.44 5.31
C ILE A 44 -8.09 3.47 6.17
N GLU A 45 -9.09 4.14 5.62
CA GLU A 45 -9.87 5.16 6.34
C GLU A 45 -10.48 4.63 7.64
N LYS A 46 -11.06 3.42 7.62
CA LYS A 46 -11.65 2.79 8.81
C LYS A 46 -10.61 2.48 9.88
N LEU A 47 -9.41 2.05 9.49
CA LEU A 47 -8.34 1.71 10.42
C LEU A 47 -7.68 2.97 10.99
N THR A 48 -7.35 3.94 10.14
CA THR A 48 -6.68 5.17 10.55
C THR A 48 -7.61 6.13 11.28
N LYS A 49 -8.93 6.01 11.07
CA LYS A 49 -9.94 6.97 11.53
C LYS A 49 -9.64 8.41 11.08
N GLY A 50 -8.99 8.54 9.91
CA GLY A 50 -8.56 9.82 9.36
C GLY A 50 -7.29 10.40 9.99
N ASN A 51 -6.66 9.73 10.96
CA ASN A 51 -5.42 10.22 11.56
C ASN A 51 -4.25 10.06 10.57
N PRO A 52 -3.43 11.11 10.39
CA PRO A 52 -2.23 11.02 9.56
C PRO A 52 -1.22 10.06 10.15
N MET A 53 -0.73 9.09 9.37
CA MET A 53 0.29 8.13 9.83
C MET A 53 1.14 7.64 8.65
N PRO A 54 2.38 7.18 8.88
CA PRO A 54 3.16 6.55 7.84
C PRO A 54 2.58 5.16 7.50
N CYS A 55 2.84 4.70 6.27
CA CYS A 55 2.36 3.41 5.79
C CYS A 55 3.49 2.55 5.22
N VAL A 56 3.55 1.28 5.65
CA VAL A 56 4.40 0.23 5.06
C VAL A 56 3.54 -0.66 4.18
N ILE A 57 3.97 -0.86 2.94
CA ILE A 57 3.30 -1.72 1.95
C ILE A 57 4.27 -2.84 1.55
N ASP A 58 4.05 -4.04 2.10
CA ASP A 58 4.83 -5.24 1.77
C ASP A 58 4.28 -5.90 0.50
N ALA A 59 4.99 -5.69 -0.61
CA ALA A 59 4.68 -6.23 -1.93
C ALA A 59 5.72 -7.28 -2.36
N ARG A 60 6.48 -7.85 -1.42
CA ARG A 60 7.41 -8.95 -1.74
C ARG A 60 6.67 -10.12 -2.35
N GLN A 61 7.32 -10.78 -3.30
CA GLN A 61 6.77 -11.90 -4.08
C GLN A 61 5.51 -11.57 -4.91
N PHE A 62 5.08 -10.31 -4.98
CA PHE A 62 3.98 -9.90 -5.84
C PHE A 62 4.34 -10.14 -7.32
N VAL A 63 3.46 -10.79 -8.06
CA VAL A 63 3.58 -11.01 -9.51
C VAL A 63 2.38 -10.46 -10.29
N GLY A 64 1.45 -9.81 -9.58
CA GLY A 64 0.26 -9.20 -10.15
C GLY A 64 0.51 -7.86 -10.86
N ASN A 65 -0.57 -7.12 -11.10
CA ASN A 65 -0.52 -5.83 -11.78
C ASN A 65 -1.66 -4.92 -11.29
N PHE A 66 -1.71 -3.67 -11.77
CA PHE A 66 -2.78 -2.72 -11.45
C PHE A 66 -3.42 -2.16 -12.71
N SER A 67 -4.69 -1.77 -12.61
CA SER A 67 -5.34 -0.97 -13.65
C SER A 67 -4.92 0.51 -13.52
N PRO A 68 -4.71 1.24 -14.63
CA PRO A 68 -4.43 2.68 -14.57
C PRO A 68 -5.52 3.48 -13.86
N SER A 69 -6.79 3.08 -13.97
CA SER A 69 -7.90 3.73 -13.27
C SER A 69 -7.82 3.53 -11.75
N ALA A 70 -7.49 2.32 -11.29
CA ALA A 70 -7.23 2.05 -9.87
C ALA A 70 -6.08 2.88 -9.32
N ALA A 71 -4.96 2.92 -10.04
CA ALA A 71 -3.79 3.70 -9.63
C ALA A 71 -4.13 5.19 -9.49
N LYS A 72 -4.82 5.75 -10.49
CA LYS A 72 -5.26 7.14 -10.47
C LYS A 72 -6.26 7.42 -9.34
N LEU A 73 -7.22 6.52 -9.13
CA LEU A 73 -8.21 6.65 -8.05
C LEU A 73 -7.52 6.62 -6.68
N PHE A 74 -6.59 5.69 -6.49
CA PHE A 74 -5.87 5.54 -5.23
C PHE A 74 -5.02 6.77 -4.92
N THR A 75 -4.17 7.22 -5.85
CA THR A 75 -3.25 8.35 -5.58
C THR A 75 -3.94 9.71 -5.50
N ALA A 76 -5.10 9.88 -6.14
CA ALA A 76 -5.88 11.11 -6.06
C ALA A 76 -6.82 11.16 -4.82
N SER A 77 -6.84 10.12 -3.99
CA SER A 77 -7.71 10.06 -2.82
C SER A 77 -7.17 10.92 -1.68
N PRO A 78 -8.00 11.77 -1.04
CA PRO A 78 -7.62 12.50 0.17
C PRO A 78 -7.18 11.58 1.32
N ILE A 79 -7.67 10.33 1.34
CA ILE A 79 -7.27 9.31 2.33
C ILE A 79 -5.77 9.00 2.19
N ILE A 80 -5.26 8.98 0.95
CA ILE A 80 -3.86 8.72 0.65
C ILE A 80 -3.01 9.98 0.85
N GLU A 81 -3.57 11.17 0.62
CA GLU A 81 -2.91 12.44 0.97
C GLU A 81 -2.67 12.58 2.49
N ASN A 82 -3.51 11.96 3.33
CA ASN A 82 -3.32 11.91 4.78
C ASN A 82 -2.23 10.92 5.23
N ILE A 83 -1.69 10.09 4.34
CA ILE A 83 -0.56 9.22 4.68
C ILE A 83 0.74 10.03 4.58
N LEU A 84 1.51 10.07 5.68
CA LEU A 84 2.73 10.89 5.77
C LEU A 84 3.78 10.47 4.75
N VAL A 85 4.03 9.16 4.70
CA VAL A 85 4.97 8.51 3.77
C VAL A 85 4.48 7.10 3.44
N HIS A 86 4.82 6.61 2.24
CA HIS A 86 4.56 5.25 1.80
C HIS A 86 5.89 4.52 1.57
N ALA A 87 6.18 3.53 2.40
CA ALA A 87 7.35 2.68 2.30
C ALA A 87 6.97 1.34 1.64
N PHE A 88 7.29 1.17 0.37
CA PHE A 88 7.09 -0.08 -0.35
C PHE A 88 8.24 -1.04 -0.10
N ILE A 89 7.96 -2.28 0.29
CA ILE A 89 8.97 -3.35 0.39
C ILE A 89 8.84 -4.23 -0.86
N ALA A 90 9.93 -4.36 -1.61
CA ALA A 90 10.00 -5.17 -2.82
C ALA A 90 11.33 -5.92 -2.91
N ASP A 91 11.26 -7.23 -3.13
CA ASP A 91 12.43 -8.12 -3.19
C ASP A 91 12.89 -8.42 -4.62
N THR A 92 11.97 -8.41 -5.59
CA THR A 92 12.28 -8.69 -7.00
C THR A 92 12.40 -7.44 -7.85
N PHE A 93 13.16 -7.53 -8.95
CA PHE A 93 13.31 -6.45 -9.92
C PHE A 93 11.97 -6.08 -10.59
N ASN A 94 11.13 -7.07 -10.91
CA ASN A 94 9.84 -6.84 -11.56
C ASN A 94 8.89 -6.02 -10.70
N VAL A 95 8.79 -6.33 -9.40
CA VAL A 95 7.98 -5.55 -8.46
C VAL A 95 8.51 -4.13 -8.32
N LYS A 96 9.84 -3.96 -8.22
CA LYS A 96 10.47 -2.63 -8.15
C LYS A 96 10.16 -1.79 -9.39
N LEU A 97 10.20 -2.38 -10.58
CA LEU A 97 9.83 -1.70 -11.82
C LEU A 97 8.34 -1.32 -11.86
N LEU A 98 7.47 -2.22 -11.41
CA LEU A 98 6.03 -1.98 -11.36
C LEU A 98 5.70 -0.82 -10.42
N ILE A 99 6.20 -0.86 -9.18
CA ILE A 99 5.99 0.19 -8.18
C ILE A 99 6.66 1.49 -8.61
N GLY A 100 7.87 1.43 -9.17
CA GLY A 100 8.56 2.61 -9.69
C GLY A 100 7.78 3.30 -10.81
N SER A 101 7.17 2.50 -11.70
CA SER A 101 6.30 3.02 -12.77
C SER A 101 5.03 3.66 -12.19
N PHE A 102 4.41 3.01 -11.20
CA PHE A 102 3.27 3.56 -10.46
C PHE A 102 3.60 4.92 -9.82
N ILE A 103 4.71 5.01 -9.07
CA ILE A 103 5.15 6.25 -8.41
C ILE A 103 5.40 7.35 -9.45
N ARG A 104 6.12 7.03 -10.53
CA ARG A 104 6.47 7.99 -11.58
C ARG A 104 5.25 8.58 -12.29
N ILE A 105 4.26 7.73 -12.59
CA ILE A 105 3.08 8.13 -13.38
C ILE A 105 2.01 8.77 -12.50
N PHE A 106 1.76 8.23 -11.30
CA PHE A 106 0.60 8.58 -10.48
C PHE A 106 0.95 9.21 -9.12
N GLY A 107 2.15 8.97 -8.60
CA GLY A 107 2.54 9.28 -7.22
C GLY A 107 3.30 10.60 -7.03
N GLN A 108 3.28 11.52 -7.99
CA GLN A 108 4.16 12.72 -8.01
C GLN A 108 4.04 13.64 -6.79
N LYS A 109 2.94 13.57 -6.03
CA LYS A 109 2.72 14.38 -4.82
C LYS A 109 2.92 13.60 -3.51
N ALA A 110 3.07 12.29 -3.58
CA ALA A 110 3.14 11.45 -2.41
C ALA A 110 4.60 11.11 -2.08
N HIS A 111 4.96 11.16 -0.80
CA HIS A 111 6.26 10.72 -0.31
C HIS A 111 6.32 9.18 -0.36
N MET A 112 6.57 8.62 -1.54
CA MET A 112 6.62 7.18 -1.80
C MET A 112 8.05 6.73 -2.08
N GLN A 113 8.51 5.69 -1.41
CA GLN A 113 9.86 5.15 -1.60
C GLN A 113 9.86 3.63 -1.56
N ILE A 114 10.77 3.02 -2.32
CA ILE A 114 10.94 1.56 -2.43
C ILE A 114 12.16 1.14 -1.60
N PHE A 115 12.00 0.07 -0.82
CA PHE A 115 13.00 -0.51 0.06
C PHE A 115 13.16 -2.01 -0.24
N ASN A 116 14.37 -2.51 0.01
CA ASN A 116 14.69 -3.93 -0.18
C ASN A 116 14.37 -4.77 1.06
N THR A 117 14.32 -4.15 2.24
CA THR A 117 14.16 -4.87 3.51
C THR A 117 13.08 -4.22 4.38
N PRO A 118 12.36 -5.00 5.20
CA PRO A 118 11.38 -4.46 6.13
C PRO A 118 11.96 -3.47 7.13
N GLU A 119 13.21 -3.67 7.57
CA GLU A 119 13.84 -2.87 8.62
C GLU A 119 14.06 -1.43 8.14
N THR A 120 14.60 -1.27 6.92
CA THR A 120 14.85 0.06 6.33
C THR A 120 13.57 0.79 5.97
N ALA A 121 12.54 0.06 5.51
CA ALA A 121 11.21 0.63 5.29
C ALA A 121 10.58 1.13 6.60
N LEU A 122 10.71 0.34 7.67
CA LEU A 122 10.18 0.68 8.98
C LEU A 122 10.90 1.88 9.60
N GLU A 123 12.24 1.93 9.50
CA GLU A 123 13.04 3.05 9.98
C GLU A 123 12.59 4.37 9.31
N TYR A 124 12.37 4.35 7.99
CA TYR A 124 11.85 5.50 7.25
C TYR A 124 10.47 5.95 7.78
N CYS A 125 9.57 5.02 8.05
CA CYS A 125 8.27 5.33 8.65
C CYS A 125 8.39 5.89 10.08
N ILE A 126 9.30 5.36 10.90
CA ILE A 126 9.56 5.84 12.27
C ILE A 126 10.07 7.27 12.24
N ILE A 127 11.01 7.59 11.35
CA ILE A 127 11.54 8.96 11.18
C ILE A 127 10.40 9.91 10.80
N ALA A 128 9.58 9.55 9.81
CA ALA A 128 8.44 10.36 9.39
C ALA A 128 7.43 10.60 10.52
N LYS A 129 7.15 9.56 11.33
CA LYS A 129 6.29 9.69 12.51
C LYS A 129 6.87 10.66 13.53
N ASN A 130 8.14 10.50 13.90
CA ASN A 130 8.78 11.35 14.91
C ASN A 130 8.87 12.81 14.48
N LEU A 131 9.05 13.08 13.19
CA LEU A 131 9.04 14.45 12.64
C LEU A 131 7.67 15.12 12.72
N ARG A 132 6.56 14.35 12.71
CA ARG A 132 5.20 14.87 12.92
C ARG A 132 4.96 15.24 14.39
N ASP A 133 5.55 14.47 15.31
CA ASP A 133 5.31 14.58 16.76
C ASP A 133 6.22 15.60 17.46
N ALA A 134 7.23 16.13 16.75
CA ALA A 134 8.17 17.14 17.21
C ALA A 134 7.66 18.56 16.96
#